data_AF-A0A1H3NAH0-F1
#
_entry.id   AF-A0A1H3NAH0-F1
#
_cell.length_a   1.000
_cell.length_b   1.000
_cell.length_c   1.000
_cell.angle_alpha   90.00
_cell.angle_beta   90.00
_cell.angle_gamma   90.00
#
_symmetry.space_group_name_H-M   'P 1'
#
loop_
_entity.id
_entity.type
_entity.pdbx_description
1 polymer ?
#
loop_
_entity_poly.entity_id
_entity_poly.type
_entity_poly.pdbx_seq_one_letter_code
_entity_poly.pdbx_strand_id
1 'polypeptide(L)'
;MTTHTAPVWLMVTHEIRRAHDGTVISGHCSSACALGAFEELTLGQMMGENPPGPLERVEAHLVDLATGQVTATTGGLVPLDGIAPPEILSWP
;
A
#
# COMPACT_ATOMS: atom_id res chain seq x y z
N MET A 1 28.61 -32.33 -7.24
CA MET A 1 27.18 -32.19 -7.55
C MET A 1 26.70 -30.88 -6.96
N THR A 2 26.64 -29.81 -7.75
CA THR A 2 26.06 -28.53 -7.35
C THR A 2 24.57 -28.58 -7.66
N THR A 3 23.74 -28.67 -6.63
CA THR A 3 22.29 -28.52 -6.78
C THR A 3 21.99 -27.06 -7.06
N HIS A 4 21.71 -26.72 -8.32
CA HIS A 4 21.09 -25.46 -8.69
C HIS A 4 19.63 -25.49 -8.22
N THR A 5 19.33 -24.87 -7.09
CA THR A 5 17.95 -24.58 -6.69
C THR A 5 17.42 -23.53 -7.66
N ALA A 6 16.38 -23.87 -8.43
CA ALA A 6 15.72 -22.92 -9.31
C ALA A 6 15.16 -21.74 -8.47
N PRO A 7 15.17 -20.50 -8.98
CA PRO A 7 14.54 -19.38 -8.29
C PRO A 7 13.06 -19.67 -8.11
N VAL A 8 12.59 -19.63 -6.86
CA VAL A 8 11.16 -19.68 -6.54
C VAL A 8 10.57 -18.32 -6.87
N TRP A 9 9.82 -18.23 -7.96
CA TRP A 9 9.03 -17.05 -8.29
C TRP A 9 7.76 -17.08 -7.45
N LEU A 10 7.70 -16.26 -6.40
CA LEU A 10 6.48 -16.07 -5.62
C LEU A 10 5.48 -15.28 -6.48
N MET A 11 4.31 -15.88 -6.74
CA MET A 11 3.21 -15.20 -7.41
C MET A 11 2.64 -14.12 -6.48
N VAL A 12 2.48 -12.91 -7.01
CA VAL A 12 1.75 -11.83 -6.33
C VAL A 12 0.26 -12.15 -6.38
N THR A 13 -0.38 -12.21 -5.22
CA THR A 13 -1.83 -12.49 -5.09
C THR A 13 -2.59 -11.31 -4.50
N HIS A 14 -1.89 -10.41 -3.81
CA HIS A 14 -2.46 -9.23 -3.18
C HIS A 14 -1.61 -8.00 -3.49
N GLU A 15 -2.24 -6.85 -3.63
CA GLU A 15 -1.57 -5.57 -3.80
C GLU A 15 -2.11 -4.55 -2.82
N ILE A 16 -1.23 -3.69 -2.30
CA ILE A 16 -1.62 -2.45 -1.65
C ILE A 16 -1.54 -1.36 -2.72
N ARG A 17 -2.66 -0.69 -3.01
CA ARG A 17 -2.77 0.34 -4.05
C ARG A 17 -3.17 1.68 -3.47
N ARG A 18 -2.61 2.75 -4.02
CA ARG A 18 -3.09 4.12 -3.78
C ARG A 18 -4.46 4.29 -4.44
N ALA A 19 -5.43 4.82 -3.70
CA ALA A 19 -6.80 4.99 -4.21
C ALA A 19 -6.91 6.11 -5.25
N HIS A 20 -6.14 7.18 -5.07
CA HIS A 20 -6.27 8.41 -5.87
C HIS A 20 -5.65 8.30 -7.27
N ASP A 21 -4.63 7.46 -7.47
CA ASP A 21 -3.96 7.26 -8.76
C ASP A 21 -3.92 5.78 -9.22
N GLY A 22 -4.41 4.86 -8.38
CA GLY A 22 -4.47 3.42 -8.69
C GLY A 22 -3.12 2.71 -8.69
N THR A 23 -2.02 3.40 -8.35
CA THR A 23 -0.68 2.84 -8.42
C THR A 23 -0.41 1.85 -7.30
N VAL A 24 0.42 0.84 -7.58
CA VAL A 24 0.80 -0.18 -6.60
C VAL A 24 1.88 0.38 -5.67
N ILE A 25 1.61 0.32 -4.37
CA ILE A 25 2.59 0.60 -3.31
C ILE A 25 3.46 -0.63 -3.08
N SER A 26 2.86 -1.82 -2.96
CA SER A 26 3.56 -3.09 -2.79
C SER A 26 2.71 -4.29 -3.20
N GLY A 27 3.37 -5.38 -3.60
CA GLY A 27 2.74 -6.66 -3.94
C GLY A 27 3.15 -7.77 -2.97
N HIS A 28 2.22 -8.69 -2.67
CA HIS A 28 2.36 -9.69 -1.62
C HIS A 28 1.87 -11.07 -2.07
N CYS A 29 2.45 -12.13 -1.50
CA CYS A 29 2.16 -13.51 -1.87
C CYS A 29 0.89 -14.09 -1.20
N SER A 30 0.38 -13.44 -0.15
CA SER A 30 -0.80 -13.88 0.60
C SER A 30 -1.50 -12.71 1.31
N SER A 31 -2.75 -12.92 1.72
CA SER A 31 -3.54 -11.94 2.47
C SER A 31 -2.87 -11.54 3.79
N ALA A 32 -2.34 -12.50 4.55
CA ALA A 32 -1.71 -12.21 5.85
C ALA A 32 -0.41 -11.39 5.71
N CYS A 33 0.43 -11.70 4.71
CA CYS A 33 1.61 -10.91 4.40
C CYS A 33 1.24 -9.47 4.01
N ALA A 34 0.20 -9.33 3.18
CA ALA A 34 -0.25 -8.03 2.73
C ALA A 34 -0.86 -7.21 3.87
N LEU A 35 -1.63 -7.83 4.77
CA LEU A 35 -2.23 -7.17 5.92
C LEU A 35 -1.17 -6.63 6.89
N GLY A 36 -0.12 -7.41 7.18
CA GLY A 36 0.98 -6.93 8.03
C GLY A 36 1.67 -5.69 7.45
N ALA A 37 1.95 -5.69 6.15
CA ALA A 37 2.50 -4.50 5.47
C ALA A 37 1.50 -3.33 5.39
N PHE A 38 0.21 -3.63 5.35
CA PHE A 38 -0.86 -2.63 5.30
C PHE A 38 -1.03 -1.89 6.64
N GLU A 39 -0.89 -2.61 7.75
CA GLU A 39 -0.94 -2.03 9.11
C GLU A 39 0.26 -1.10 9.40
N GLU A 40 1.39 -1.33 8.72
CA GLU A 40 2.61 -0.50 8.83
C GLU A 40 2.66 0.64 7.77
N LEU A 41 1.59 0.85 7.01
CA LEU A 41 1.60 1.76 5.88
C LEU A 41 1.71 3.23 6.30
N THR A 42 2.76 3.90 5.85
CA THR A 42 2.99 5.33 6.15
C THR A 42 2.15 6.26 5.27
N LEU A 43 1.86 7.46 5.78
CA LEU A 43 1.18 8.50 5.00
C LEU A 43 1.99 8.90 3.75
N GLY A 44 3.31 8.94 3.82
CA GLY A 44 4.17 9.22 2.66
C GLY A 44 4.01 8.20 1.53
N GLN A 45 3.87 6.92 1.84
CA GLN A 45 3.59 5.88 0.84
C GLN A 45 2.20 6.03 0.21
N MET A 46 1.20 6.44 1.01
CA MET A 46 -0.14 6.75 0.52
C MET A 46 -0.20 8.01 -0.33
N MET A 47 0.67 8.98 -0.07
CA MET A 47 0.82 10.22 -0.83
C MET A 47 1.50 10.00 -2.18
N GLY A 48 2.56 9.17 -2.20
CA GLY A 48 3.37 8.96 -3.40
C GLY A 48 4.17 10.20 -3.82
N GLU A 49 4.70 10.17 -5.05
CA GLU A 49 5.53 11.26 -5.58
C GLU A 49 4.72 12.50 -6.01
N ASN A 50 3.45 12.31 -6.34
CA ASN A 50 2.53 13.36 -6.77
C ASN A 50 1.29 13.36 -5.85
N PRO A 51 1.43 13.84 -4.60
CA PRO A 51 0.32 13.83 -3.67
C PRO A 51 -0.84 14.69 -4.15
N PRO A 52 -2.08 14.34 -3.75
CA PRO A 52 -3.22 15.25 -3.83
C PRO A 52 -2.98 16.58 -3.07
N GLY A 53 -3.90 17.52 -3.19
CA GLY A 53 -3.76 18.85 -2.61
C GLY A 53 -3.66 18.86 -1.06
N PRO A 54 -3.24 19.98 -0.45
CA PRO A 54 -3.17 20.10 1.01
C PRO A 54 -4.53 19.84 1.67
N LEU A 55 -4.53 19.09 2.77
CA LEU A 55 -5.71 18.65 3.51
C LEU A 55 -6.68 17.77 2.71
N GLU A 56 -6.31 17.33 1.50
CA GLU A 56 -7.08 16.32 0.78
C GLU A 56 -6.86 14.94 1.42
N ARG A 57 -7.89 14.10 1.33
CA ARG A 57 -7.84 12.75 1.87
C ARG A 57 -7.13 11.83 0.89
N VAL A 58 -6.13 11.11 1.39
CA VAL A 58 -5.47 10.00 0.68
C VAL A 58 -5.88 8.69 1.32
N GLU A 59 -6.07 7.68 0.49
CA GLU A 59 -6.41 6.33 0.91
C GLU A 59 -5.53 5.30 0.20
N ALA A 60 -5.33 4.18 0.87
CA ALA A 60 -4.79 2.98 0.28
C ALA A 60 -5.74 1.80 0.48
N HIS A 61 -5.79 0.95 -0.54
CA HIS A 61 -6.63 -0.24 -0.59
C HIS A 61 -5.76 -1.49 -0.63
N LEU A 62 -6.06 -2.44 0.23
CA LEU A 62 -5.60 -3.81 0.07
C LEU A 62 -6.53 -4.53 -0.91
N VAL A 63 -6.00 -5.02 -2.02
CA VAL A 63 -6.75 -5.63 -3.12
C VAL A 63 -6.34 -7.09 -3.28
N ASP A 64 -7.32 -8.00 -3.28
CA ASP A 64 -7.15 -9.38 -3.71
C ASP A 64 -7.17 -9.43 -5.25
N LEU A 65 -6.10 -9.89 -5.88
CA LEU A 65 -5.98 -9.93 -7.34
C LEU A 65 -6.80 -11.03 -8.01
N ALA A 66 -7.13 -12.11 -7.29
CA ALA A 66 -7.94 -13.19 -7.84
C ALA A 66 -9.40 -12.75 -8.03
N THR A 67 -9.91 -11.92 -7.11
CA THR A 67 -11.30 -11.45 -7.11
C THR A 67 -11.46 -10.00 -7.54
N GLY A 68 -10.39 -9.20 -7.49
CA GLY A 68 -10.41 -7.76 -7.68
C GLY A 68 -11.02 -6.98 -6.52
N GLN A 69 -11.35 -7.63 -5.40
CA GLN A 69 -12.02 -6.99 -4.28
C GLN A 69 -11.05 -6.23 -3.38
N VAL A 70 -11.51 -5.08 -2.87
CA VAL A 70 -10.85 -4.37 -1.76
C VAL A 70 -11.21 -5.08 -0.46
N THR A 71 -10.20 -5.58 0.25
CA THR A 71 -10.37 -6.33 1.50
C THR A 71 -10.08 -5.48 2.73
N ALA A 72 -9.35 -4.36 2.59
CA ALA A 72 -9.16 -3.37 3.64
C ALA A 72 -8.88 -1.97 3.04
N THR A 73 -9.23 -0.92 3.80
CA THR A 73 -8.99 0.49 3.45
C THR A 73 -8.38 1.21 4.66
N THR A 74 -7.37 2.03 4.41
CA THR A 74 -6.76 2.93 5.38
C THR A 74 -6.52 4.28 4.72
N GLY A 75 -6.34 5.33 5.50
CA GLY A 75 -6.15 6.66 4.94
C GLY A 75 -5.68 7.69 5.95
N GLY A 76 -5.38 8.88 5.43
CA GLY A 76 -4.96 10.05 6.17
C GLY A 76 -5.20 11.32 5.38
N LEU A 77 -4.87 12.46 5.97
CA LEU A 77 -4.94 13.76 5.31
C LEU A 77 -3.55 14.20 4.87
N VAL A 78 -3.45 14.73 3.64
CA VAL A 78 -2.22 15.38 3.18
C VAL A 78 -1.94 16.60 4.09
N PRO A 79 -0.72 16.73 4.63
CA PRO A 79 -0.35 17.88 5.45
C PRO A 79 -0.48 19.21 4.71
N LEU A 80 -0.67 20.30 5.46
CA LEU A 80 -0.82 21.63 4.88
C LEU A 80 0.42 22.08 4.08
N ASP A 81 1.61 21.67 4.52
CA ASP A 81 2.88 21.95 3.87
C ASP A 81 3.24 20.95 2.75
N GLY A 82 2.40 19.92 2.54
CA GLY A 82 2.62 18.86 1.56
C GLY A 82 3.78 17.92 1.90
N ILE A 83 4.40 18.04 3.08
CA ILE A 83 5.53 17.23 3.50
C ILE A 83 4.99 16.06 4.31
N ALA A 84 5.15 14.83 3.79
CA ALA A 84 4.70 13.64 4.50
C ALA A 84 5.32 13.56 5.91
N PRO A 85 4.50 13.38 6.97
CA PRO A 85 5.01 13.21 8.31
C PRO A 85 5.67 11.84 8.43
N PRO A 86 6.66 11.69 9.34
CA PRO A 86 7.34 10.41 9.55
C PRO A 86 6.42 9.34 10.18
N GLU A 87 5.31 9.73 10.81
CA GLU A 87 4.38 8.83 11.50
C GLU A 87 2.93 9.03 11.01
N ILE A 88 2.18 7.91 11.02
CA ILE A 88 0.78 7.83 10.63
C ILE A 88 -0.06 8.65 11.62
N LEU A 89 -0.56 9.81 11.21
CA LEU A 89 -1.63 10.49 11.92
C LEU A 89 -2.96 9.94 11.42
N SER A 90 -3.43 8.85 12.02
CA SER A 90 -4.80 8.38 11.83
C SER A 90 -5.75 9.28 12.63
N TRP A 91 -6.63 10.00 11.94
CA TRP A 91 -7.71 10.73 12.57
C TRP A 91 -8.94 9.79 12.70
N PRO A 92 -9.55 9.65 13.89
CA PRO A 92 -10.75 8.84 14.08
C PRO A 92 -11.98 9.41 13.37
#